data_AF-A0A8C7VQ74-F1
#
_entry.id   AF-A0A8C7VQ74-F1
#
_cell.length_a   1.000
_cell.length_b   1.000
_cell.length_c   1.000
_cell.angle_alpha   90.00
_cell.angle_beta   90.00
_cell.angle_gamma   90.00
#
_symmetry.space_group_name_H-M   'P 1'
#
loop_
_entity.id
_entity.type
_entity.pdbx_description
1 polymer ?
#
loop_
_entity_poly.entity_id
_entity_poly.type
_entity_poly.pdbx_seq_one_letter_code
_entity_poly.pdbx_strand_id
1 'polypeptide(L)'
;YLIIYRKKNRSHSRRPGKDFVALNREGVKSGLVTAKEHYQYRATHDRRQASLDSQVNVNPVFCRLRPSTPICELLEHKYAQRWLEEQQAKERPKLGRIQETRTTLLRKSRPMPESTPLWKLPRFQQVGPALDTFRDPYARKKAFNAHFSDSVARTGQLGQGTYTVG
;
A
#
# COMPACT_ATOMS: atom_id res chain seq x y z
N TYR A 1 -49.18 -16.18 34.82
CA TYR A 1 -49.59 -16.65 33.49
C TYR A 1 -50.60 -15.67 32.91
N LEU A 2 -50.22 -14.81 31.96
CA LEU A 2 -51.16 -13.93 31.24
C LEU A 2 -51.17 -14.33 29.76
N ILE A 3 -52.32 -14.78 29.28
CA ILE A 3 -52.56 -15.15 27.88
C ILE A 3 -52.94 -13.87 27.11
N ILE A 4 -52.13 -13.48 26.12
CA ILE A 4 -52.41 -12.32 25.27
C ILE A 4 -53.21 -12.79 24.04
N TYR A 5 -54.46 -12.32 23.92
CA TYR A 5 -55.26 -12.51 22.71
C TYR A 5 -54.74 -11.62 21.56
N ARG A 6 -54.27 -12.25 20.47
CA ARG A 6 -53.84 -11.56 19.24
C ARG A 6 -55.05 -11.28 18.34
N LYS A 7 -55.51 -10.03 18.33
CA LYS A 7 -56.56 -9.54 17.42
C LYS A 7 -56.01 -9.47 15.99
N LYS A 8 -56.54 -10.30 15.09
CA LYS A 8 -56.17 -10.32 13.67
C LYS A 8 -56.94 -9.21 12.93
N ASN A 9 -56.28 -8.09 12.63
CA ASN A 9 -56.86 -7.03 11.81
C ASN A 9 -57.04 -7.55 10.36
N ARG A 10 -58.28 -7.56 9.86
CA ARG A 10 -58.57 -7.78 8.43
C ARG A 10 -58.18 -6.51 7.67
N SER A 11 -57.14 -6.59 6.85
CA SER A 11 -56.79 -5.54 5.90
C SER A 11 -57.91 -5.44 4.85
N HIS A 12 -58.65 -4.33 4.85
CA HIS A 12 -59.43 -3.97 3.67
C HIS A 12 -58.44 -3.71 2.52
N SER A 13 -58.54 -4.50 1.44
CA SER A 13 -57.89 -4.19 0.18
C SER A 13 -58.27 -2.77 -0.24
N ARG A 14 -57.34 -1.82 -0.07
CA ARG A 14 -57.52 -0.44 -0.55
C ARG A 14 -57.37 -0.52 -2.05
N ARG A 15 -58.50 -0.42 -2.76
CA ARG A 15 -58.52 -0.28 -4.21
C ARG A 15 -57.54 0.84 -4.62
N PRO A 16 -56.68 0.62 -5.63
CA PRO A 16 -55.74 1.64 -6.08
C PRO A 16 -56.50 2.89 -6.52
N GLY A 17 -55.90 4.06 -6.28
CA GLY A 17 -56.47 5.35 -6.64
C GLY A 17 -56.71 5.46 -8.15
N LYS A 18 -57.67 6.31 -8.54
CA LYS A 18 -57.93 6.62 -9.96
C LYS A 18 -56.72 7.33 -10.56
N ASP A 19 -56.36 6.96 -11.78
CA ASP A 19 -55.30 7.61 -12.55
C ASP A 19 -55.88 8.79 -13.33
N PHE A 20 -55.88 9.97 -12.70
CA PHE A 20 -56.42 11.19 -13.29
C PHE A 20 -55.64 11.64 -14.53
N VAL A 21 -54.34 11.35 -14.62
CA VAL A 21 -53.50 11.77 -15.76
C VAL A 21 -53.88 10.96 -16.99
N ALA A 22 -53.99 9.63 -16.85
CA ALA A 22 -54.43 8.79 -17.96
C ALA A 22 -55.88 9.08 -18.36
N LEU A 23 -56.79 9.29 -17.40
CA LEU A 23 -58.18 9.67 -17.70
C LEU A 23 -58.27 11.01 -18.45
N ASN A 24 -57.46 12.00 -18.09
CA ASN A 24 -57.42 13.27 -18.81
C ASN A 24 -56.85 13.09 -20.22
N ARG A 25 -55.78 12.31 -20.36
CA ARG A 25 -55.18 12.02 -21.67
C ARG A 25 -56.18 11.36 -22.62
N GLU A 26 -56.94 10.37 -22.15
CA GLU A 26 -57.95 9.72 -22.98
C GLU A 26 -59.16 10.62 -23.25
N GLY A 27 -59.55 11.46 -22.27
CA GLY A 27 -60.55 12.50 -22.49
C GLY A 27 -60.19 13.45 -23.64
N VAL A 28 -58.94 13.93 -23.66
CA VAL A 28 -58.43 14.78 -24.75
C VAL A 28 -58.41 14.03 -26.08
N LYS A 29 -58.00 12.76 -26.09
CA LYS A 29 -58.05 11.92 -27.31
C LYS A 29 -59.48 11.72 -27.83
N SER A 30 -60.47 11.66 -26.95
CA SER A 30 -61.89 11.59 -27.32
C SER A 30 -62.50 12.94 -27.74
N GLY A 31 -61.69 14.00 -27.79
CA GLY A 31 -62.11 15.34 -28.23
C GLY A 31 -62.75 16.19 -27.14
N LEU A 32 -62.67 15.78 -25.87
CA LEU A 32 -63.12 16.59 -24.73
C LEU A 32 -62.03 17.59 -24.36
N VAL A 33 -62.39 18.87 -24.31
CA VAL A 33 -61.43 19.98 -24.08
C VAL A 33 -61.87 20.86 -22.91
N THR A 34 -63.14 20.76 -22.50
CA THR A 34 -63.70 21.55 -21.40
C THR A 34 -63.59 20.82 -20.07
N ALA A 35 -63.35 21.56 -18.98
CA ALA A 35 -63.24 20.98 -17.64
C ALA A 35 -64.48 20.18 -17.20
N LYS A 36 -65.69 20.63 -17.58
CA LYS A 36 -66.96 19.94 -17.27
C LYS A 36 -67.07 18.59 -17.98
N GLU A 37 -66.57 18.50 -19.20
CA GLU A 37 -66.53 17.27 -19.99
C GLU A 37 -65.56 16.26 -19.37
N HIS A 38 -64.37 16.72 -18.98
CA HIS A 38 -63.41 15.88 -18.25
C HIS A 38 -63.96 15.38 -16.92
N TYR A 39 -64.76 16.18 -16.21
CA TYR A 39 -65.42 15.73 -14.98
C TYR A 39 -66.40 14.58 -15.26
N GLN A 40 -67.25 14.71 -16.28
CA GLN A 40 -68.18 13.66 -16.71
C GLN A 40 -67.43 12.41 -17.23
N TYR A 41 -66.32 12.60 -17.93
CA TYR A 41 -65.48 11.52 -18.44
C TYR A 41 -64.87 10.69 -17.31
N ARG A 42 -64.37 11.34 -16.24
CA ARG A 42 -63.83 10.65 -15.04
C ARG A 42 -64.90 9.95 -14.19
N ALA A 43 -66.16 10.38 -14.31
CA ALA A 43 -67.29 9.76 -13.63
C ALA A 43 -67.73 8.47 -14.33
N THR A 44 -67.65 8.43 -15.66
CA THR A 44 -68.07 7.30 -16.51
C THR A 44 -66.95 6.27 -16.73
N HIS A 45 -65.68 6.69 -16.72
CA HIS A 45 -64.53 5.81 -16.95
C HIS A 45 -63.76 5.53 -15.65
N ASP A 46 -63.60 4.26 -15.28
CA ASP A 46 -62.80 3.82 -14.12
C ASP A 46 -61.43 3.29 -14.58
N ARG A 47 -60.42 4.18 -14.63
CA ARG A 47 -59.02 3.80 -14.87
C ARG A 47 -58.22 4.04 -13.59
N ARG A 48 -57.47 3.01 -13.16
CA ARG A 48 -56.74 3.02 -11.90
C ARG A 48 -55.25 2.90 -12.13
N GLN A 49 -54.48 3.48 -11.22
CA GLN A 49 -53.03 3.40 -11.28
C GLN A 49 -52.62 1.93 -11.09
N ALA A 50 -51.84 1.40 -12.03
CA ALA A 50 -51.22 0.10 -11.86
C ALA A 50 -50.24 0.15 -10.69
N SER A 51 -50.18 -0.91 -9.87
CA SER A 51 -49.12 -1.01 -8.85
C SER A 51 -47.78 -0.89 -9.55
N LEU A 52 -46.89 -0.04 -9.04
CA LEU A 52 -45.56 0.20 -9.62
C LEU A 52 -44.65 -1.05 -9.58
N ASP A 53 -45.13 -2.16 -9.01
CA ASP A 53 -44.41 -3.42 -8.87
C ASP A 53 -44.17 -4.18 -10.19
N SER A 54 -44.64 -3.69 -11.34
CA SER A 54 -44.62 -4.48 -12.59
C SER A 54 -44.04 -3.80 -13.83
N GLN A 55 -43.44 -2.61 -13.72
CA GLN A 55 -42.76 -1.99 -14.87
C GLN A 55 -41.37 -1.45 -14.52
N VAL A 56 -40.46 -2.35 -14.14
CA VAL A 56 -39.05 -2.14 -14.41
C VAL A 56 -38.79 -2.65 -15.83
N ASN A 57 -38.97 -1.79 -16.83
CA ASN A 57 -38.53 -2.08 -18.19
C ASN A 57 -37.01 -1.97 -18.23
N VAL A 58 -36.31 -3.04 -17.84
CA VAL A 58 -34.87 -3.14 -17.96
C VAL A 58 -34.55 -3.37 -19.44
N ASN A 59 -34.13 -2.31 -20.12
CA ASN A 59 -33.74 -2.36 -21.52
C ASN A 59 -32.49 -3.27 -21.66
N PRO A 60 -32.54 -4.42 -22.36
CA PRO A 60 -31.47 -5.43 -22.34
C PRO A 60 -30.20 -5.01 -23.10
N VAL A 61 -30.23 -3.85 -23.77
CA VAL A 61 -29.11 -3.30 -24.54
C VAL A 61 -28.05 -2.68 -23.62
N PHE A 62 -28.45 -2.13 -22.46
CA PHE A 62 -27.52 -1.52 -21.51
C PHE A 62 -26.57 -2.53 -20.84
N CYS A 63 -26.94 -3.82 -20.82
CA CYS A 63 -26.15 -4.88 -20.18
C CYS A 63 -25.12 -5.56 -21.10
N ARG A 64 -25.03 -5.20 -22.39
CA ARG A 64 -24.12 -5.85 -23.36
C ARG A 64 -22.94 -5.00 -23.82
N LEU A 65 -22.77 -3.81 -23.26
CA LEU A 65 -21.51 -3.09 -23.40
C LEU A 65 -20.56 -3.66 -22.36
N ARG A 66 -19.67 -4.55 -22.80
CA ARG A 66 -18.43 -4.90 -22.10
C ARG A 66 -17.94 -3.65 -21.36
N PRO A 67 -17.79 -3.64 -20.02
CA PRO A 67 -17.34 -2.44 -19.34
C PRO A 67 -15.91 -2.17 -19.83
N SER A 68 -15.79 -1.18 -20.73
CA SER A 68 -14.53 -0.59 -21.11
C SER A 68 -14.06 0.15 -19.87
N THR A 69 -13.20 -0.52 -19.09
CA THR A 69 -12.86 -0.20 -17.70
C THR A 69 -14.08 -0.16 -16.77
N PRO A 70 -14.18 -1.01 -15.74
CA PRO A 70 -15.21 -0.82 -14.74
C PRO A 70 -15.00 0.55 -14.11
N ILE A 71 -15.89 1.51 -14.38
CA ILE A 71 -15.79 2.89 -13.86
C ILE A 71 -15.65 2.91 -12.33
N CYS A 72 -16.16 1.87 -11.66
CA CYS A 72 -15.94 1.58 -10.25
C CYS A 72 -14.45 1.56 -9.89
N GLU A 73 -13.58 0.87 -10.66
CA GLU A 73 -12.13 0.84 -10.41
C GLU A 73 -11.46 2.20 -10.56
N LEU A 74 -11.98 3.04 -11.47
CA LEU A 74 -11.48 4.40 -11.66
C LEU A 74 -11.90 5.33 -10.52
N LEU A 75 -13.16 5.25 -10.09
CA LEU A 75 -13.66 6.00 -8.92
C LEU A 75 -13.01 5.54 -7.61
N GLU A 76 -12.70 4.25 -7.48
CA GLU A 76 -11.97 3.67 -6.36
C GLU A 76 -10.45 3.90 -6.43
N HIS A 77 -9.94 4.63 -7.43
CA HIS A 77 -8.52 4.95 -7.61
C HIS A 77 -7.58 3.72 -7.70
N LYS A 78 -8.11 2.55 -8.08
CA LYS A 78 -7.34 1.31 -8.14
C LYS A 78 -6.16 1.37 -9.09
N TYR A 79 -6.27 2.12 -10.18
CA TYR A 79 -5.17 2.31 -11.14
C TYR A 79 -4.02 3.13 -10.56
N ALA A 80 -4.32 4.17 -9.77
CA ALA A 80 -3.30 4.95 -9.08
C ALA A 80 -2.59 4.11 -8.02
N GLN A 81 -3.34 3.29 -7.27
CA GLN A 81 -2.78 2.35 -6.30
C GLN A 81 -1.88 1.31 -6.95
N ARG A 82 -2.34 0.64 -8.03
CA ARG A 82 -1.53 -0.32 -8.80
C ARG A 82 -0.24 0.33 -9.31
N TRP A 83 -0.31 1.56 -9.82
CA TRP A 83 0.88 2.27 -10.29
C TRP A 83 1.88 2.56 -9.16
N LEU A 84 1.40 3.00 -7.99
CA LEU A 84 2.25 3.22 -6.80
C LEU A 84 2.89 1.92 -6.31
N GLU A 85 2.13 0.82 -6.30
CA GLU A 85 2.64 -0.51 -5.95
C GLU A 85 3.72 -0.98 -6.93
N GLU A 86 3.51 -0.76 -8.23
CA GLU A 86 4.51 -1.05 -9.26
C GLU A 86 5.77 -0.18 -9.12
N GLN A 87 5.63 1.12 -8.84
CA GLN A 87 6.78 1.98 -8.59
C GLN A 87 7.53 1.53 -7.34
N GLN A 88 6.82 1.22 -6.25
CA GLN A 88 7.44 0.75 -5.01
C GLN A 88 8.13 -0.60 -5.20
N ALA A 89 7.56 -1.51 -5.98
CA ALA A 89 8.18 -2.80 -6.29
C ALA A 89 9.42 -2.65 -7.18
N LYS A 90 9.45 -1.64 -8.06
CA LYS A 90 10.58 -1.32 -8.94
C LYS A 90 11.70 -0.56 -8.22
N GLU A 91 11.33 0.34 -7.31
CA GLU A 91 12.25 1.14 -6.50
C GLU A 91 12.82 0.37 -5.32
N ARG A 92 12.15 -0.67 -4.83
CA ARG A 92 12.76 -1.63 -3.90
C ARG A 92 13.93 -2.27 -4.62
N PRO A 93 15.17 -1.83 -4.34
CA PRO A 93 16.29 -2.54 -4.90
C PRO A 93 16.17 -3.94 -4.32
N LYS A 94 16.36 -4.97 -5.15
CA LYS A 94 16.76 -6.28 -4.61
C LYS A 94 18.11 -6.03 -3.96
N LEU A 95 18.11 -5.51 -2.74
CA LEU A 95 19.28 -5.38 -1.90
C LEU A 95 19.65 -6.81 -1.54
N GLY A 96 20.24 -7.53 -2.51
CA GLY A 96 21.19 -8.58 -2.19
C GLY A 96 22.27 -7.97 -1.29
N ARG A 97 23.13 -8.82 -0.73
CA ARG A 97 24.27 -8.36 0.08
C ARG A 97 24.92 -7.14 -0.58
N ILE A 98 24.79 -5.98 0.05
CA ILE A 98 25.42 -4.74 -0.40
C ILE A 98 26.90 -5.09 -0.50
N GLN A 99 27.45 -5.03 -1.71
CA GLN A 99 28.86 -5.33 -1.88
C GLN A 99 29.65 -4.31 -1.08
N GLU A 100 30.47 -4.81 -0.17
CA GLU A 100 31.25 -3.95 0.68
C GLU A 100 32.28 -3.22 -0.19
N THR A 101 32.28 -1.90 -0.11
CA THR A 101 33.32 -1.10 -0.75
C THR A 101 34.62 -1.28 0.03
N ARG A 102 35.76 -1.05 -0.62
CA ARG A 102 37.09 -1.06 0.03
C ARG A 102 37.13 -0.28 1.35
N THR A 103 36.48 0.89 1.40
CA THR A 103 36.42 1.73 2.60
C THR A 103 35.65 1.06 3.74
N THR A 104 34.58 0.32 3.46
CA THR A 104 33.82 -0.40 4.49
C THR A 104 34.59 -1.62 4.99
N LEU A 105 35.33 -2.31 4.12
CA LEU A 105 36.22 -3.41 4.52
C LEU A 105 37.32 -2.93 5.46
N LEU A 106 38.03 -1.85 5.11
CA LEU A 106 39.10 -1.28 5.93
C LEU A 106 38.61 -0.78 7.30
N ARG A 107 37.38 -0.25 7.37
CA ARG A 107 36.77 0.17 8.65
C ARG A 107 36.43 -1.00 9.56
N LYS A 108 36.14 -2.17 9.00
CA LYS A 108 35.79 -3.38 9.76
C LYS A 108 37.01 -4.20 10.14
N SER A 109 38.06 -4.15 9.33
CA SER A 109 39.28 -4.90 9.56
C SER A 109 40.02 -4.37 10.79
N ARG A 110 40.35 -5.28 11.71
CA ARG A 110 41.23 -4.99 12.85
C ARG A 110 42.58 -5.65 12.59
N PRO A 111 43.70 -5.01 12.97
CA PRO A 111 44.99 -5.66 12.91
C PRO A 111 44.96 -6.89 13.81
N MET A 112 45.35 -8.04 13.26
CA MET A 112 45.44 -9.28 14.04
C MET A 112 46.51 -9.07 15.13
N PRO A 113 46.22 -9.43 16.38
CA PRO A 113 47.26 -9.47 17.40
C PRO A 113 48.35 -10.44 16.95
N GLU A 114 49.60 -10.02 17.03
CA GLU A 114 50.76 -10.81 16.63
C GLU A 114 50.73 -12.15 17.38
N SER A 115 50.54 -13.25 16.65
CA SER A 115 50.10 -14.53 17.25
C SER A 115 51.18 -15.21 18.09
N THR A 116 52.45 -14.87 17.88
CA THR A 116 53.57 -15.36 18.68
C THR A 116 54.70 -14.34 18.66
N PRO A 117 55.30 -14.00 19.81
CA PRO A 117 56.53 -13.23 19.80
C PRO A 117 57.59 -14.03 19.05
N LEU A 118 58.34 -13.35 18.17
CA LEU A 118 59.53 -13.92 17.55
C LEU A 118 60.46 -14.49 18.64
N TRP A 119 61.12 -15.62 18.36
CA TRP A 119 62.05 -16.21 19.30
C TRP A 119 63.13 -15.19 19.71
N LYS A 120 63.29 -14.98 21.02
CA LYS A 120 64.31 -14.11 21.61
C LYS A 120 65.20 -14.94 22.51
N LEU A 121 66.51 -14.66 22.48
CA LEU A 121 67.44 -15.25 23.45
C LEU A 121 67.07 -14.82 24.88
N PRO A 122 67.16 -15.70 25.89
CA PRO A 122 66.78 -15.38 27.27
C PRO A 122 67.47 -14.13 27.83
N ARG A 123 68.75 -13.92 27.49
CA ARG A 123 69.52 -12.72 27.93
C ARG A 123 68.95 -11.41 27.39
N PHE A 124 68.21 -11.42 26.29
CA PHE A 124 67.59 -10.22 25.70
C PHE A 124 66.15 -9.98 26.15
N GLN A 125 65.57 -10.86 26.98
CA GLN A 125 64.25 -10.58 27.56
C GLN A 125 64.29 -9.52 28.67
N GLN A 126 65.41 -9.43 29.39
CA GLN A 126 65.58 -8.48 30.50
C GLN A 126 66.15 -7.13 30.08
N VAL A 127 66.67 -7.03 28.84
CA VAL A 127 67.29 -5.80 28.34
C VAL A 127 66.23 -4.95 27.64
N GLY A 128 65.97 -3.77 28.20
CA GLY A 128 65.06 -2.78 27.60
C GLY A 128 65.66 -2.12 26.35
N PRO A 129 64.86 -1.30 25.64
CA PRO A 129 65.35 -0.53 24.50
C PRO A 129 66.50 0.39 24.93
N ALA A 130 67.60 0.36 24.17
CA ALA A 130 68.78 1.18 24.44
C ALA A 130 68.56 2.67 24.19
N LEU A 131 67.53 3.01 23.40
CA LEU A 131 67.17 4.37 23.02
C LEU A 131 65.65 4.51 23.08
N ASP A 132 65.16 5.54 23.78
CA ASP A 132 63.78 6.01 23.65
C ASP A 132 63.80 7.35 22.93
N THR A 133 63.28 7.38 21.70
CA THR A 133 63.23 8.59 20.87
C THR A 133 61.99 9.43 21.15
N PHE A 134 61.05 8.94 21.96
CA PHE A 134 59.86 9.69 22.32
C PHE A 134 60.15 10.68 23.43
N ARG A 135 59.60 11.88 23.29
CA ARG A 135 59.76 12.97 24.27
C ARG A 135 59.01 12.72 25.59
N ASP A 136 57.96 11.89 25.54
CA ASP A 136 57.07 11.57 26.67
C ASP A 136 56.52 10.13 26.52
N PRO A 137 56.45 9.32 27.59
CA PRO A 137 55.71 8.06 27.62
C PRO A 137 54.30 8.12 27.01
N TYR A 138 53.56 9.22 27.18
CA TYR A 138 52.26 9.39 26.55
C TYR A 138 52.35 9.49 25.03
N ALA A 139 53.33 10.25 24.52
CA ALA A 139 53.59 10.37 23.09
C ALA A 139 53.95 9.01 22.47
N ARG A 140 54.73 8.20 23.20
CA ARG A 140 55.03 6.81 22.82
C ARG A 140 53.76 5.99 22.67
N LYS A 141 52.91 5.94 23.70
CA LYS A 141 51.64 5.18 23.67
C LYS A 141 50.72 5.66 22.54
N LYS A 142 50.62 6.98 22.33
CA LYS A 142 49.83 7.58 21.25
C LYS A 142 50.33 7.16 19.87
N ALA A 143 51.65 7.18 19.66
CA ALA A 143 52.27 6.78 18.39
C ALA A 143 52.04 5.29 18.10
N PHE A 144 52.24 4.40 19.09
CA PHE A 144 51.97 2.98 18.94
C PHE A 144 50.49 2.69 18.65
N ASN A 145 49.57 3.38 19.31
CA ASN A 145 48.13 3.23 19.05
C ASN A 145 47.76 3.68 17.63
N ALA A 146 48.31 4.82 17.18
CA ALA A 146 48.08 5.31 15.83
C ALA A 146 48.63 4.33 14.78
N HIS A 147 49.86 3.85 14.98
CA HIS A 147 50.47 2.84 14.12
C HIS A 147 49.64 1.55 14.08
N PHE A 148 49.19 1.06 15.25
CA PHE A 148 48.34 -0.13 15.32
C PHE A 148 47.06 0.05 14.50
N SER A 149 46.37 1.19 14.63
CA SER A 149 45.15 1.46 13.87
C SER A 149 45.37 1.56 12.35
N ASP A 150 46.52 2.08 11.90
CA ASP A 150 46.84 2.24 10.48
C ASP A 150 47.48 0.98 9.85
N SER A 151 48.02 0.08 10.68
CA SER A 151 48.81 -1.07 10.23
C SER A 151 48.08 -1.97 9.23
N VAL A 152 46.76 -2.08 9.31
CA VAL A 152 45.94 -2.94 8.43
C VAL A 152 46.02 -2.54 6.96
N ALA A 153 46.21 -1.26 6.66
CA ALA A 153 46.39 -0.79 5.29
C ALA A 153 47.81 -1.06 4.75
N ARG A 154 48.75 -1.44 5.61
CA ARG A 154 50.19 -1.58 5.30
C ARG A 154 50.72 -2.99 5.54
N THR A 155 49.87 -3.94 5.92
CA THR A 155 50.24 -5.35 6.14
C THR A 155 50.39 -6.11 4.81
N GLY A 156 50.99 -7.30 4.84
CA GLY A 156 51.18 -8.13 3.63
C GLY A 156 52.54 -7.91 2.95
N GLN A 157 52.90 -8.85 2.06
CA GLN A 157 54.27 -9.00 1.53
C GLN A 157 54.82 -7.76 0.82
N LEU A 158 53.95 -6.96 0.19
CA LEU A 158 54.32 -5.73 -0.53
C LEU A 158 53.75 -4.47 0.15
N GLY A 159 53.34 -4.57 1.41
CA GLY A 159 52.71 -3.45 2.14
C GLY A 159 51.37 -3.01 1.57
N GLN A 160 50.69 -3.90 0.83
CA GLN A 160 49.43 -3.57 0.17
C GLN A 160 48.29 -3.49 1.17
N GLY A 161 48.31 -4.19 2.30
CA GLY A 161 47.19 -4.32 3.23
C GLY A 161 46.37 -5.57 2.92
N THR A 162 45.09 -5.58 3.30
CA THR A 162 44.15 -6.72 3.14
C THR A 162 43.72 -6.99 1.68
N TYR A 163 44.68 -7.13 0.76
CA TYR A 163 44.47 -7.38 -0.68
C TYR A 163 44.57 -8.86 -1.07
N THR A 164 44.28 -9.79 -0.16
CA THR A 164 44.42 -11.24 -0.43
C THR A 164 43.10 -11.97 -0.63
N VAL A 165 42.00 -11.28 -0.93
CA VAL A 165 40.72 -11.95 -1.21
C VAL A 165 40.09 -11.37 -2.46
N GLY A 166 40.49 -11.95 -3.58
CA GLY A 166 39.82 -11.97 -4.88
C GLY A 166 40.18 -13.30 -5.52
#